data_AF-B2ANB1-F1
#
_entry.id   AF-B2ANB1-F1
#
_cell.length_a   1.000
_cell.length_b   1.000
_cell.length_c   1.000
_cell.angle_alpha   90.00
_cell.angle_beta   90.00
_cell.angle_gamma   90.00
#
_symmetry.space_group_name_H-M   'P 1'
#
loop_
_entity.id
_entity.type
_entity.pdbx_description
1 polymer ?
#
loop_
_entity_poly.entity_id
_entity_poly.type
_entity_poly.pdbx_seq_one_letter_code
_entity_poly.pdbx_strand_id
1 'polypeptide(L)'
;MVSNARPLAILASYMVTAAALTVRCIGIVRRHPVQKAKKSAGSLVLFSALAAVSLATTWSYMFGYFRWSYFDWAANTPSATADDQLHLGEWLRDTSLFKQAWFSALETPARAWWTLQIFGFCAIWSVMLSVQAKKRNIPQIWAFMLLGQIVAISFASNLFFLAVLAHDVKDEKKPAQSKQKPSSRTSDILILVVNLAVTLFLFGNLDSPYFLFLLLAPHVLAFVPLLRDGISSGSTESSQLREPSKVLQFGILAAVLAAGTSQPIASGETWKSILDTLYEHPAVSSVGWDVICCWVSYTAWFLVRDSE
;
A
#
# COMPACT_ATOMS: atom_id res chain seq x y z
N MET A 1 14.06 -14.75 33.80
CA MET A 1 14.37 -14.20 32.46
C MET A 1 13.16 -14.39 31.57
N VAL A 2 12.59 -13.31 31.03
CA VAL A 2 11.49 -13.40 30.06
C VAL A 2 12.10 -13.82 28.71
N SER A 3 11.51 -14.82 28.05
CA SER A 3 12.06 -15.37 26.81
C SER A 3 11.98 -14.37 25.65
N ASN A 4 13.12 -14.15 24.99
CA ASN A 4 13.25 -13.32 23.78
C ASN A 4 12.83 -14.05 22.49
N ALA A 5 12.45 -15.33 22.58
CA ALA A 5 12.09 -16.13 21.41
C ALA A 5 10.85 -15.60 20.69
N ARG A 6 9.85 -15.08 21.44
CA ARG A 6 8.58 -14.61 20.86
C ARG A 6 8.77 -13.36 19.96
N PRO A 7 9.39 -12.26 20.41
CA PRO A 7 9.64 -11.10 19.55
C PRO A 7 10.46 -11.43 18.28
N LEU A 8 11.50 -12.25 18.44
CA LEU A 8 12.32 -12.70 17.31
C LEU A 8 11.51 -13.55 16.31
N ALA A 9 10.67 -14.46 16.81
CA ALA A 9 9.77 -15.26 15.98
C ALA A 9 8.75 -14.39 15.24
N ILE A 10 8.22 -13.34 15.87
CA ILE A 10 7.31 -12.40 15.21
C ILE A 10 8.01 -11.72 14.03
N LEU A 11 9.20 -11.13 14.25
CA LEU A 11 9.94 -10.47 13.17
C LEU A 11 10.34 -11.47 12.06
N ALA A 12 10.83 -12.65 12.42
CA ALA A 12 11.19 -13.69 11.46
C ALA A 12 9.99 -14.15 10.64
N SER A 13 8.84 -14.37 11.28
CA SER A 13 7.60 -14.77 10.60
C SER A 13 7.10 -13.69 9.65
N TYR A 14 7.24 -12.41 10.02
CA TYR A 14 6.93 -11.29 9.15
C TYR A 14 7.83 -11.27 7.90
N MET A 15 9.15 -11.44 8.06
CA MET A 15 10.10 -11.49 6.95
C MET A 15 9.85 -12.68 6.01
N VAL A 16 9.61 -13.86 6.58
CA VAL A 16 9.27 -15.06 5.81
C VAL A 16 7.95 -14.88 5.06
N THR A 17 6.94 -14.27 5.70
CA THR A 17 5.66 -13.99 5.05
C THR A 17 5.81 -13.02 3.88
N ALA A 18 6.58 -11.94 4.06
CA ALA A 18 6.89 -10.99 2.99
C ALA A 18 7.57 -11.66 1.79
N ALA A 19 8.59 -12.49 2.05
CA ALA A 19 9.29 -13.24 1.00
C ALA A 19 8.36 -14.25 0.31
N ALA A 20 7.57 -15.01 1.06
CA ALA A 20 6.64 -16.00 0.52
C ALA A 20 5.54 -15.35 -0.35
N LEU A 21 4.98 -14.21 0.08
CA LEU A 21 4.03 -13.44 -0.70
C LEU A 21 4.66 -12.89 -1.99
N THR A 22 5.89 -12.39 -1.92
CA THR A 22 6.62 -11.91 -3.09
C THR A 22 6.82 -13.01 -4.12
N VAL A 23 7.32 -14.17 -3.68
CA VAL A 23 7.49 -15.36 -4.54
C VAL A 23 6.15 -15.79 -5.14
N ARG A 24 5.07 -15.76 -4.36
CA ARG A 24 3.73 -16.10 -4.85
C ARG A 24 3.23 -15.12 -5.92
N CYS A 25 3.36 -13.82 -5.70
CA CYS A 25 2.99 -12.79 -6.67
C CYS A 25 3.80 -12.92 -7.97
N ILE A 26 5.12 -13.13 -7.88
CA ILE A 26 5.97 -13.41 -9.05
C ILE A 26 5.53 -14.71 -9.76
N GLY A 27 5.16 -15.74 -9.00
CA GLY A 27 4.61 -16.99 -9.54
C GLY A 27 3.32 -16.77 -10.32
N ILE A 28 2.42 -15.90 -9.86
CA ILE A 28 1.20 -15.54 -10.57
C ILE A 28 1.53 -14.85 -11.90
N VAL A 29 2.48 -13.92 -11.92
CA VAL A 29 2.95 -13.25 -13.15
C VAL A 29 3.53 -14.26 -14.15
N ARG A 30 4.32 -15.24 -13.68
CA ARG A 30 5.03 -16.21 -14.55
C ARG A 30 4.16 -17.35 -15.08
N ARG A 31 3.12 -17.77 -14.35
CA ARG A 31 2.29 -18.95 -14.69
C ARG A 31 1.45 -18.77 -15.96
N HIS A 32 1.22 -17.55 -16.37
CA HIS A 32 0.59 -17.23 -17.65
C HIS A 32 1.64 -16.58 -18.54
N PRO A 33 2.48 -17.37 -19.25
CA PRO A 33 3.39 -16.80 -20.23
C PRO A 33 2.54 -16.01 -21.22
N VAL A 34 2.94 -14.75 -21.44
CA VAL A 34 2.32 -13.80 -22.38
C VAL A 34 1.88 -14.56 -23.62
N GLN A 35 0.58 -14.85 -23.74
CA GLN A 35 0.06 -15.31 -25.02
C GLN A 35 0.35 -14.20 -26.03
N LYS A 36 0.59 -14.58 -27.29
CA LYS A 36 1.12 -13.78 -28.42
C LYS A 36 0.38 -12.47 -28.76
N ALA A 37 -0.35 -11.85 -27.85
CA ALA A 37 -0.77 -10.48 -27.94
C ALA A 37 0.47 -9.59 -27.79
N LYS A 38 0.75 -8.84 -28.87
CA LYS A 38 1.57 -7.62 -29.10
C LYS A 38 1.92 -6.68 -27.91
N LYS A 39 2.06 -7.15 -26.68
CA LYS A 39 2.41 -6.31 -25.52
C LYS A 39 3.90 -6.04 -25.53
N SER A 40 4.25 -4.76 -25.44
CA SER A 40 5.63 -4.27 -25.53
C SER A 40 6.49 -4.92 -24.44
N ALA A 41 7.55 -5.64 -24.83
CA ALA A 41 8.58 -6.11 -23.90
C ALA A 41 9.12 -4.95 -23.02
N GLY A 42 9.08 -3.72 -23.54
CA GLY A 42 9.42 -2.50 -22.80
C GLY A 42 8.54 -2.27 -21.58
N SER A 43 7.22 -2.50 -21.67
CA SER A 43 6.32 -2.34 -20.52
C SER A 43 6.62 -3.34 -19.40
N LEU A 44 6.96 -4.59 -19.76
CA LEU A 44 7.36 -5.61 -18.78
C LEU A 44 8.69 -5.24 -18.11
N VAL A 45 9.67 -4.76 -18.87
CA VAL A 45 10.96 -4.28 -18.33
C VAL A 45 10.73 -3.08 -17.41
N LEU A 46 9.90 -2.12 -17.82
CA LEU A 46 9.59 -0.92 -17.06
C LEU A 46 9.00 -1.25 -15.69
N PHE A 47 7.91 -2.02 -15.62
CA PHE A 47 7.28 -2.34 -14.33
C PHE A 47 8.12 -3.30 -13.47
N SER A 48 9.00 -4.10 -14.09
CA SER A 48 9.99 -4.89 -13.34
C SER A 48 11.06 -3.99 -12.70
N ALA A 49 11.56 -3.00 -13.44
CA ALA A 49 12.51 -2.03 -12.93
C ALA A 49 11.89 -1.14 -11.84
N LEU A 50 10.66 -0.66 -12.05
CA LEU A 50 9.93 0.11 -11.04
C LEU A 50 9.67 -0.71 -9.78
N ALA A 51 9.31 -2.00 -9.89
CA ALA A 51 9.19 -2.88 -8.72
C ALA A 51 10.52 -3.00 -7.96
N ALA A 52 11.64 -3.22 -8.67
CA ALA A 52 12.95 -3.33 -8.03
C ALA A 52 13.37 -2.02 -7.34
N VAL A 53 13.16 -0.87 -7.99
CA VAL A 53 13.45 0.45 -7.41
C VAL A 53 12.57 0.71 -6.19
N SER A 54 11.25 0.48 -6.29
CA SER A 54 10.31 0.58 -5.17
C SER A 54 10.75 -0.23 -3.97
N LEU A 55 11.12 -1.50 -4.17
CA LEU A 55 11.56 -2.36 -3.09
C LEU A 55 12.88 -1.88 -2.49
N ALA A 56 13.86 -1.56 -3.33
CA ALA A 56 15.18 -1.14 -2.88
C ALA A 56 15.13 0.16 -2.07
N THR A 57 14.40 1.18 -2.55
CA THR A 57 14.29 2.47 -1.86
C THR A 57 13.57 2.31 -0.53
N THR A 58 12.35 1.76 -0.54
CA THR A 58 11.53 1.61 0.68
C THR A 58 12.24 0.77 1.74
N TRP A 59 12.82 -0.38 1.37
CA TRP A 59 13.49 -1.24 2.35
C TRP A 59 14.85 -0.73 2.81
N SER A 60 15.57 0.04 1.98
CA SER A 60 16.80 0.70 2.46
C SER A 60 16.52 1.64 3.64
N TYR A 61 15.44 2.41 3.55
CA TYR A 61 14.99 3.28 4.65
C TYR A 61 14.34 2.50 5.80
N MET A 62 13.60 1.42 5.53
CA MET A 62 13.08 0.55 6.60
C MET A 62 14.20 -0.07 7.44
N PHE A 63 15.28 -0.54 6.81
CA PHE A 63 16.46 -1.01 7.56
C PHE A 63 17.17 0.13 8.30
N GLY A 64 17.22 1.32 7.69
CA GLY A 64 17.67 2.54 8.38
C GLY A 64 16.83 2.85 9.63
N TYR A 65 15.51 2.64 9.56
CA TYR A 65 14.60 2.81 10.68
C TYR A 65 14.82 1.76 11.77
N PHE A 66 15.00 0.48 11.41
CA PHE A 66 15.33 -0.56 12.38
C PHE A 66 16.64 -0.25 13.11
N ARG A 67 17.65 0.23 12.39
CA ARG A 67 18.90 0.68 12.98
C ARG A 67 18.68 1.86 13.93
N TRP A 68 17.97 2.89 13.50
CA TRP A 68 17.66 4.07 14.32
C TRP A 68 16.90 3.68 15.60
N SER A 69 15.85 2.88 15.47
CA SER A 69 15.02 2.41 16.58
C SER A 69 15.81 1.57 17.58
N TYR A 70 16.74 0.73 17.11
CA TYR A 70 17.63 -0.02 17.99
C TYR A 70 18.54 0.89 18.81
N PHE A 71 19.17 1.89 18.18
CA PHE A 71 20.07 2.81 18.88
C PHE A 71 19.33 3.73 19.86
N ASP A 72 18.12 4.18 19.50
CA ASP A 72 17.26 4.94 20.40
C ASP A 72 16.88 4.12 21.64
N TRP A 73 16.47 2.86 21.46
CA TRP A 73 16.19 1.95 22.58
C TRP A 73 17.44 1.68 23.43
N ALA A 74 18.59 1.41 22.79
CA ALA A 74 19.83 1.09 23.49
C ALA A 74 20.35 2.28 24.32
N ALA A 75 20.24 3.51 23.80
CA ALA A 75 20.62 4.72 24.53
C ALA A 75 19.80 4.93 25.82
N ASN A 76 18.55 4.44 25.83
CA ASN A 76 17.64 4.54 26.96
C ASN A 76 17.66 3.29 27.87
N THR A 77 18.51 2.30 27.59
CA THR A 77 18.57 1.03 28.33
C THR A 77 19.98 0.80 28.90
N PRO A 78 20.22 1.08 30.20
CA PRO A 78 21.55 1.00 30.81
C PRO A 78 22.23 -0.37 30.70
N SER A 79 21.46 -1.46 30.67
CA SER A 79 22.01 -2.82 30.54
C SER A 79 22.54 -3.12 29.14
N ALA A 80 22.01 -2.45 28.10
CA ALA A 80 22.39 -2.69 26.70
C ALA A 80 23.72 -2.00 26.33
N THR A 81 24.09 -0.92 27.04
CA THR A 81 25.35 -0.19 26.81
C THR A 81 26.55 -0.81 27.50
N ALA A 82 26.34 -1.78 28.40
CA ALA A 82 27.39 -2.34 29.25
C ALA A 82 28.07 -3.61 28.68
N ASP A 83 27.40 -4.38 27.81
CA ASP A 83 27.86 -5.72 27.38
C ASP A 83 28.42 -5.76 25.93
N ASP A 84 28.37 -4.67 25.17
CA ASP A 84 28.79 -4.58 23.75
C ASP A 84 28.15 -5.65 22.82
N GLN A 85 27.12 -6.36 23.31
CA GLN A 85 26.37 -7.37 22.57
C GLN A 85 25.13 -6.78 21.88
N LEU A 86 24.62 -7.46 20.86
CA LEU A 86 23.37 -7.07 20.20
C LEU A 86 22.16 -7.66 20.94
N HIS A 87 21.37 -6.78 21.56
CA HIS A 87 20.21 -7.15 22.37
C HIS A 87 18.90 -7.13 21.56
N LEU A 88 18.90 -7.78 20.37
CA LEU A 88 17.77 -7.71 19.43
C LEU A 88 16.44 -8.20 20.03
N GLY A 89 16.50 -9.25 20.85
CA GLY A 89 15.32 -9.81 21.49
C GLY A 89 14.65 -8.86 22.49
N GLU A 90 15.47 -8.12 23.24
CA GLU A 90 15.00 -7.15 24.24
C GLU A 90 14.50 -5.88 23.55
N TRP A 91 15.23 -5.38 22.56
CA TRP A 91 14.79 -4.29 21.69
C TRP A 91 13.41 -4.55 21.09
N LEU A 92 13.21 -5.71 20.46
CA LEU A 92 11.93 -6.06 19.83
C LEU A 92 10.80 -6.31 20.84
N ARG A 93 11.13 -6.71 22.07
CA ARG A 93 10.15 -6.89 23.15
C ARG A 93 9.67 -5.56 23.67
N ASP A 94 10.60 -4.63 23.88
CA ASP A 94 10.36 -3.37 24.58
C ASP A 94 9.94 -2.26 23.60
N THR A 95 10.15 -2.47 22.29
CA THR A 95 9.79 -1.52 21.24
C THR A 95 8.63 -2.02 20.40
N SER A 96 7.53 -1.26 20.39
CA SER A 96 6.42 -1.50 19.46
C SER A 96 6.75 -0.90 18.09
N LEU A 97 7.60 -1.58 17.30
CA LEU A 97 8.15 -1.07 16.03
C LEU A 97 7.12 -0.49 15.07
N PHE A 98 5.98 -1.16 14.91
CA PHE A 98 4.92 -0.68 14.01
C PHE A 98 4.30 0.63 14.52
N LYS A 99 3.99 0.69 15.83
CA LYS A 99 3.42 1.89 16.46
C LYS A 99 4.42 3.04 16.38
N GLN A 100 5.69 2.79 16.70
CA GLN A 100 6.75 3.79 16.67
C GLN A 100 6.94 4.33 15.24
N ALA A 101 7.01 3.47 14.22
CA ALA A 101 7.19 3.89 12.83
C ALA A 101 6.08 4.82 12.36
N TRP A 102 4.83 4.43 12.58
CA TRP A 102 3.67 5.21 12.16
C TRP A 102 3.49 6.50 12.96
N PHE A 103 3.79 6.48 14.25
CA PHE A 103 3.80 7.69 15.06
C PHE A 103 4.85 8.67 14.53
N SER A 104 6.10 8.25 14.35
CA SER A 104 7.16 9.10 13.78
C SER A 104 6.82 9.62 12.38
N ALA A 105 6.14 8.83 11.55
CA ALA A 105 5.75 9.19 10.19
C ALA A 105 4.56 10.18 10.10
N LEU A 106 3.79 10.32 11.18
CA LEU A 106 2.59 11.17 11.23
C LEU A 106 2.69 12.30 12.26
N GLU A 107 3.71 12.30 13.11
CA GLU A 107 3.87 13.19 14.27
C GLU A 107 3.69 14.69 13.96
N THR A 108 4.17 15.15 12.81
CA THR A 108 4.06 16.56 12.39
C THR A 108 3.21 16.70 11.14
N PRO A 109 2.54 17.84 10.91
CA PRO A 109 1.79 18.10 9.69
C PRO A 109 2.64 17.88 8.43
N ALA A 110 3.89 18.33 8.43
CA ALA A 110 4.88 18.11 7.37
C ALA A 110 5.09 16.62 7.03
N ARG A 111 5.34 15.79 8.05
CA ARG A 111 5.57 14.35 7.88
C ARG A 111 4.30 13.63 7.45
N ALA A 112 3.17 14.02 8.04
CA ALA A 112 1.87 13.50 7.67
C ALA A 112 1.51 13.81 6.21
N TRP A 113 1.92 14.96 5.66
CA TRP A 113 1.72 15.29 4.24
C TRP A 113 2.27 14.20 3.30
N TRP A 114 3.46 13.67 3.58
CA TRP A 114 4.05 12.56 2.84
C TRP A 114 3.26 11.27 3.06
N THR A 115 3.01 10.95 4.32
CA THR A 115 2.46 9.65 4.72
C THR A 115 1.01 9.46 4.30
N LEU A 116 0.16 10.49 4.36
CA LEU A 116 -1.29 10.36 4.19
C LEU A 116 -1.69 9.93 2.77
N GLN A 117 -0.88 10.30 1.78
CA GLN A 117 -1.11 9.98 0.36
C GLN A 117 -1.16 8.46 0.11
N ILE A 118 -0.43 7.67 0.90
CA ILE A 118 -0.37 6.21 0.72
C ILE A 118 -1.74 5.55 0.92
N PHE A 119 -2.57 6.09 1.83
CA PHE A 119 -3.92 5.59 2.06
C PHE A 119 -4.83 5.85 0.86
N GLY A 120 -4.71 7.02 0.23
CA GLY A 120 -5.42 7.35 -1.00
C GLY A 120 -5.06 6.40 -2.14
N PHE A 121 -3.76 6.16 -2.34
CA PHE A 121 -3.28 5.17 -3.31
C PHE A 121 -3.82 3.77 -3.02
N CYS A 122 -3.70 3.32 -1.78
CA CYS A 122 -4.18 2.00 -1.36
C CYS A 122 -5.68 1.82 -1.60
N ALA A 123 -6.50 2.84 -1.27
CA ALA A 123 -7.94 2.81 -1.49
C ALA A 123 -8.29 2.67 -2.98
N ILE A 124 -7.70 3.51 -3.85
CA ILE A 124 -7.90 3.44 -5.30
C ILE A 124 -7.41 2.09 -5.85
N TRP A 125 -6.24 1.66 -5.40
CA TRP A 125 -5.63 0.40 -5.81
C TRP A 125 -6.50 -0.80 -5.48
N SER A 126 -7.11 -0.83 -4.30
CA SER A 126 -7.96 -1.94 -3.84
C SER A 126 -9.12 -2.24 -4.78
N VAL A 127 -9.78 -1.19 -5.28
CA VAL A 127 -10.87 -1.31 -6.25
C VAL A 127 -10.31 -1.74 -7.61
N MET A 128 -9.22 -1.12 -8.07
CA MET A 128 -8.58 -1.49 -9.33
C MET A 128 -8.15 -2.95 -9.36
N LEU A 129 -7.54 -3.45 -8.29
CA LEU A 129 -7.15 -4.85 -8.10
C LEU A 129 -8.35 -5.77 -8.32
N SER A 130 -9.45 -5.53 -7.62
CA SER A 130 -10.64 -6.37 -7.72
C SER A 130 -11.23 -6.39 -9.12
N VAL A 131 -11.36 -5.21 -9.76
CA VAL A 131 -11.93 -5.08 -11.10
C VAL A 131 -11.06 -5.78 -12.14
N GLN A 132 -9.76 -5.50 -12.15
CA GLN A 132 -8.85 -6.01 -13.17
C GLN A 132 -8.56 -7.50 -12.98
N ALA A 133 -8.51 -7.98 -11.73
CA ALA A 133 -8.37 -9.41 -11.46
C ALA A 133 -9.57 -10.21 -11.98
N LYS A 134 -10.79 -9.71 -11.80
CA LYS A 134 -11.99 -10.34 -12.39
C LYS A 134 -11.96 -10.31 -13.91
N LYS A 135 -11.64 -9.15 -14.51
CA LYS A 135 -11.60 -8.97 -15.97
C LYS A 135 -10.59 -9.90 -16.66
N ARG A 136 -9.48 -10.24 -15.99
CA ARG A 136 -8.38 -11.06 -16.54
C ARG A 136 -8.21 -12.41 -15.86
N ASN A 137 -9.16 -12.79 -15.00
CA ASN A 137 -9.11 -14.01 -14.21
C ASN A 137 -7.79 -14.22 -13.46
N ILE A 138 -7.24 -13.16 -12.87
CA ILE A 138 -5.99 -13.22 -12.10
C ILE A 138 -6.31 -13.89 -10.75
N PRO A 139 -5.71 -15.05 -10.45
CA PRO A 139 -6.00 -15.78 -9.22
C PRO A 139 -5.38 -15.08 -8.01
N GLN A 140 -5.96 -15.32 -6.82
CA GLN A 140 -5.32 -15.01 -5.53
C GLN A 140 -4.90 -13.55 -5.37
N ILE A 141 -5.74 -12.62 -5.86
CA ILE A 141 -5.47 -11.18 -5.84
C ILE A 141 -5.22 -10.60 -4.44
N TRP A 142 -5.77 -11.25 -3.40
CA TRP A 142 -5.53 -10.90 -2.00
C TRP A 142 -4.03 -10.92 -1.63
N ALA A 143 -3.22 -11.74 -2.31
CA ALA A 143 -1.78 -11.83 -2.06
C ALA A 143 -1.07 -10.53 -2.44
N PHE A 144 -1.49 -9.87 -3.53
CA PHE A 144 -0.95 -8.56 -3.92
C PHE A 144 -1.33 -7.51 -2.87
N MET A 145 -2.61 -7.45 -2.48
CA MET A 145 -3.04 -6.50 -1.46
C MET A 145 -2.27 -6.68 -0.15
N LEU A 146 -2.18 -7.91 0.35
CA LEU A 146 -1.46 -8.22 1.58
C LEU A 146 0.04 -7.91 1.46
N LEU A 147 0.66 -8.18 0.30
CA LEU A 147 2.04 -7.77 0.03
C LEU A 147 2.20 -6.26 0.10
N GLY A 148 1.22 -5.49 -0.41
CA GLY A 148 1.21 -4.04 -0.31
C GLY A 148 1.15 -3.54 1.13
N GLN A 149 0.35 -4.18 1.98
CA GLN A 149 0.24 -3.82 3.41
C GLN A 149 1.49 -4.17 4.23
N ILE A 150 2.19 -5.25 3.85
CA ILE A 150 3.34 -5.75 4.61
C ILE A 150 4.64 -5.13 4.10
N VAL A 151 4.83 -4.97 2.79
CA VAL A 151 6.13 -4.64 2.19
C VAL A 151 6.17 -3.19 1.73
N ALA A 152 5.38 -2.86 0.71
CA ALA A 152 5.25 -1.52 0.13
C ALA A 152 4.14 -1.54 -0.93
N ILE A 153 3.31 -0.51 -0.99
CA ILE A 153 2.19 -0.42 -1.94
C ILE A 153 2.72 -0.25 -3.37
N SER A 154 3.76 0.56 -3.58
CA SER A 154 4.35 0.75 -4.91
C SER A 154 4.99 -0.53 -5.45
N PHE A 155 5.67 -1.31 -4.61
CA PHE A 155 6.23 -2.60 -5.02
C PHE A 155 5.14 -3.58 -5.45
N ALA A 156 4.12 -3.76 -4.61
CA ALA A 156 3.04 -4.70 -4.87
C ALA A 156 2.17 -4.28 -6.07
N SER A 157 1.94 -2.98 -6.25
CA SER A 157 1.23 -2.44 -7.42
C SER A 157 1.99 -2.66 -8.72
N ASN A 158 3.31 -2.50 -8.74
CA ASN A 158 4.13 -2.81 -9.92
C ASN A 158 4.11 -4.31 -10.28
N LEU A 159 4.20 -5.21 -9.29
CA LEU A 159 4.00 -6.65 -9.52
C LEU A 159 2.59 -6.95 -10.04
N PHE A 160 1.59 -6.22 -9.56
CA PHE A 160 0.23 -6.35 -10.07
C PHE A 160 0.10 -5.85 -11.52
N PHE A 161 0.72 -4.72 -11.88
CA PHE A 161 0.75 -4.24 -13.27
C PHE A 161 1.39 -5.27 -14.20
N LEU A 162 2.49 -5.90 -13.77
CA LEU A 162 3.07 -7.05 -14.49
C LEU A 162 2.07 -8.20 -14.65
N ALA A 163 1.29 -8.53 -13.60
CA ALA A 163 0.26 -9.55 -13.70
C ALA A 163 -0.85 -9.15 -14.70
N VAL A 164 -1.29 -7.89 -14.70
CA VAL A 164 -2.29 -7.39 -15.66
C VAL A 164 -1.77 -7.41 -17.09
N LEU A 165 -0.47 -7.16 -17.31
CA LEU A 165 0.17 -7.28 -18.62
C LEU A 165 0.32 -8.74 -19.05
N ALA A 166 0.65 -9.65 -18.13
CA ALA A 166 0.81 -11.08 -18.42
C ALA A 166 -0.52 -11.79 -18.73
N HIS A 167 -1.64 -11.34 -18.15
CA HIS A 167 -2.95 -11.95 -18.37
C HIS A 167 -3.76 -11.21 -19.43
N ASP A 168 -4.39 -11.96 -20.32
CA ASP A 168 -5.28 -11.40 -21.34
C ASP A 168 -6.67 -11.12 -20.79
N VAL A 169 -7.35 -10.16 -21.42
CA VAL A 169 -8.76 -9.89 -21.14
C VAL A 169 -9.53 -11.13 -21.56
N LYS A 170 -10.39 -11.64 -20.67
CA LYS A 170 -11.27 -12.76 -21.03
C LYS A 170 -12.08 -12.37 -22.27
N ASP A 171 -12.02 -13.19 -23.32
CA ASP A 171 -12.93 -13.05 -24.47
C ASP A 171 -14.36 -13.18 -23.96
N GLU A 172 -15.02 -12.05 -23.74
CA GLU A 172 -16.45 -12.03 -23.54
C GLU A 172 -17.06 -12.45 -24.89
N LYS A 173 -17.45 -13.72 -25.00
CA LYS A 173 -18.45 -14.13 -25.99
C LYS A 173 -19.59 -13.13 -25.88
N LYS A 174 -19.77 -12.28 -26.90
CA LYS A 174 -20.81 -11.23 -26.94
C LYS A 174 -22.08 -11.78 -26.30
N PRO A 175 -22.47 -11.33 -25.10
CA PRO A 175 -23.74 -11.75 -24.57
C PRO A 175 -24.79 -11.17 -25.50
N ALA A 176 -25.66 -12.03 -26.04
CA ALA A 176 -26.92 -11.60 -26.63
C ALA A 176 -27.54 -10.58 -25.67
N GLN A 177 -27.96 -9.43 -26.21
CA GLN A 177 -28.42 -8.23 -25.51
C GLN A 177 -29.34 -8.52 -24.31
N SER A 178 -28.79 -8.93 -23.18
CA SER A 178 -29.52 -8.95 -21.92
C SER A 178 -29.41 -7.54 -21.39
N LYS A 179 -30.54 -6.85 -21.27
CA LYS A 179 -30.67 -5.54 -20.66
C LYS A 179 -29.90 -5.54 -19.33
N GLN A 180 -28.67 -5.03 -19.32
CA GLN A 180 -27.90 -4.84 -18.10
C GLN A 180 -28.68 -3.84 -17.26
N LYS A 181 -29.35 -4.32 -16.20
CA LYS A 181 -29.90 -3.45 -15.17
C LYS A 181 -28.74 -2.64 -14.57
N PRO A 182 -28.97 -1.37 -14.18
CA PRO A 182 -27.95 -0.51 -13.61
C PRO A 182 -27.54 -1.02 -12.22
N SER A 183 -26.66 -2.01 -12.15
CA SER A 183 -26.14 -2.52 -10.87
C SER A 183 -25.05 -1.57 -10.33
N SER A 184 -25.41 -0.85 -9.27
CA SER A 184 -24.58 -0.37 -8.15
C SER A 184 -23.26 0.38 -8.43
N ARG A 185 -23.30 1.42 -9.27
CA ARG A 185 -22.28 2.51 -9.26
C ARG A 185 -22.05 3.09 -7.85
N THR A 186 -23.06 2.98 -6.98
CA THR A 186 -23.07 3.50 -5.62
C THR A 186 -22.10 2.78 -4.69
N SER A 187 -21.88 1.47 -4.86
CA SER A 187 -21.08 0.67 -3.91
C SER A 187 -19.57 0.96 -3.97
N ASP A 188 -19.01 1.13 -5.17
CA ASP A 188 -17.57 1.40 -5.35
C ASP A 188 -17.20 2.79 -4.84
N ILE A 189 -18.05 3.77 -5.16
CA ILE A 189 -17.94 5.14 -4.69
C ILE A 189 -18.03 5.15 -3.17
N LEU A 190 -18.97 4.40 -2.58
CA LEU A 190 -19.11 4.32 -1.12
C LEU A 190 -17.85 3.77 -0.46
N ILE A 191 -17.25 2.70 -0.97
CA ILE A 191 -16.01 2.14 -0.41
C ILE A 191 -14.89 3.19 -0.45
N LEU A 192 -14.72 3.88 -1.57
CA LEU A 192 -13.69 4.89 -1.73
C LEU A 192 -13.93 6.12 -0.85
N VAL A 193 -15.18 6.59 -0.74
CA VAL A 193 -15.57 7.72 0.11
C VAL A 193 -15.40 7.38 1.58
N VAL A 194 -15.75 6.17 2.01
CA VAL A 194 -15.54 5.70 3.39
C VAL A 194 -14.04 5.62 3.70
N ASN A 195 -13.22 5.07 2.80
CA ASN A 195 -11.76 5.08 2.99
C ASN A 195 -11.21 6.51 3.10
N LEU A 196 -11.66 7.42 2.24
CA LEU A 196 -11.26 8.83 2.29
C LEU A 196 -11.68 9.48 3.61
N ALA A 197 -12.93 9.30 4.04
CA ALA A 197 -13.44 9.85 5.29
C ALA A 197 -12.64 9.34 6.50
N VAL A 198 -12.35 8.04 6.57
CA VAL A 198 -11.51 7.45 7.63
C VAL A 198 -10.09 8.01 7.59
N THR A 199 -9.51 8.18 6.41
CA THR A 199 -8.16 8.75 6.24
C THR A 199 -8.10 10.20 6.74
N LEU A 200 -9.09 11.02 6.37
CA LEU A 200 -9.17 12.41 6.82
C LEU A 200 -9.45 12.50 8.33
N PHE A 201 -10.27 11.58 8.86
CA PHE A 201 -10.54 11.50 10.29
C PHE A 201 -9.31 11.11 11.10
N LEU A 202 -8.51 10.13 10.63
CA LEU A 202 -7.24 9.75 11.24
C LEU A 202 -6.32 10.97 11.36
N PHE A 203 -6.20 11.77 10.30
CA PHE A 203 -5.32 12.93 10.27
C PHE A 203 -5.71 14.00 11.28
N GLY A 204 -6.99 14.21 11.53
CA GLY A 204 -7.47 15.14 12.57
C GLY A 204 -7.36 14.61 14.01
N ASN A 205 -6.96 13.35 14.20
CA ASN A 205 -7.03 12.65 15.49
C ASN A 205 -5.75 11.85 15.80
N LEU A 206 -4.57 12.36 15.41
CA LEU A 206 -3.29 11.68 15.59
C LEU A 206 -2.93 11.45 17.06
N ASP A 207 -3.31 12.37 17.96
CA ASP A 207 -3.05 12.26 19.41
C ASP A 207 -4.10 11.40 20.15
N SER A 208 -5.05 10.81 19.44
CA SER A 208 -6.13 10.03 20.04
C SER A 208 -5.64 8.71 20.63
N PRO A 209 -6.17 8.26 21.79
CA PRO A 209 -5.88 6.91 22.30
C PRO A 209 -6.33 5.80 21.32
N TYR A 210 -7.21 6.13 20.37
CA TYR A 210 -7.67 5.23 19.33
C TYR A 210 -6.81 5.24 18.06
N PHE A 211 -5.68 5.95 18.04
CA PHE A 211 -4.81 6.10 16.87
C PHE A 211 -4.54 4.78 16.14
N LEU A 212 -4.15 3.71 16.85
CA LEU A 212 -3.87 2.41 16.23
C LEU A 212 -5.11 1.77 15.59
N PHE A 213 -6.30 1.95 16.17
CA PHE A 213 -7.54 1.44 15.59
C PHE A 213 -7.95 2.24 14.35
N LEU A 214 -7.76 3.56 14.39
CA LEU A 214 -8.00 4.44 13.25
C LEU A 214 -7.03 4.14 12.11
N LEU A 215 -5.78 3.82 12.43
CA LEU A 215 -4.77 3.39 11.47
C LEU A 215 -5.08 2.01 10.88
N LEU A 216 -5.61 1.08 11.68
CA LEU A 216 -6.01 -0.26 11.23
C LEU A 216 -7.19 -0.23 10.25
N ALA A 217 -8.12 0.71 10.41
CA ALA A 217 -9.33 0.80 9.60
C ALA A 217 -9.08 0.84 8.08
N PRO A 218 -8.24 1.74 7.51
CA PRO A 218 -7.94 1.73 6.07
C PRO A 218 -7.28 0.43 5.60
N HIS A 219 -6.46 -0.22 6.43
CA HIS A 219 -5.87 -1.52 6.10
C HIS A 219 -6.94 -2.61 5.93
N VAL A 220 -7.95 -2.65 6.81
CA VAL A 220 -9.07 -3.61 6.70
C VAL A 220 -9.97 -3.26 5.52
N LEU A 221 -10.29 -1.96 5.35
CA LEU A 221 -11.15 -1.49 4.26
C LEU A 221 -10.58 -1.78 2.88
N ALA A 222 -9.24 -1.83 2.73
CA ALA A 222 -8.58 -2.20 1.49
C ALA A 222 -8.89 -3.63 1.01
N PHE A 223 -9.34 -4.53 1.89
CA PHE A 223 -9.75 -5.89 1.50
C PHE A 223 -11.23 -6.00 1.12
N VAL A 224 -12.06 -5.00 1.43
CA VAL A 224 -13.51 -5.03 1.17
C VAL A 224 -13.84 -5.30 -0.31
N PRO A 225 -13.20 -4.63 -1.31
CA PRO A 225 -13.45 -4.94 -2.72
C PRO A 225 -13.08 -6.36 -3.12
N LEU A 226 -12.16 -7.01 -2.41
CA LEU A 226 -11.63 -8.34 -2.74
C LEU A 226 -12.50 -9.46 -2.15
N LEU A 227 -13.11 -9.22 -0.98
CA LEU A 227 -13.92 -10.21 -0.25
C LEU A 227 -15.39 -10.23 -0.65
N ARG A 228 -15.89 -9.16 -1.27
CA ARG A 228 -17.31 -8.98 -1.61
C ARG A 228 -17.92 -10.16 -2.38
N ASP A 229 -17.18 -10.73 -3.31
CA ASP A 229 -17.69 -11.83 -4.15
C ASP A 229 -17.81 -13.16 -3.40
N GLY A 230 -16.97 -13.37 -2.39
CA GLY A 230 -17.06 -14.56 -1.53
C GLY A 230 -18.21 -14.49 -0.53
N ILE A 231 -18.64 -13.29 -0.16
CA ILE A 231 -19.72 -13.05 0.81
C ILE A 231 -21.10 -13.05 0.12
N SER A 232 -21.18 -12.61 -1.15
CA SER A 232 -22.45 -12.45 -1.87
C SER A 232 -22.93 -13.71 -2.61
N SER A 233 -22.33 -14.88 -2.36
CA SER A 233 -22.60 -16.14 -3.08
C SER A 233 -24.03 -16.69 -2.94
N GLY A 234 -24.87 -16.05 -2.11
CA GLY A 234 -26.29 -16.39 -1.96
C GLY A 234 -27.26 -15.52 -2.78
N SER A 235 -26.82 -14.43 -3.41
CA SER A 235 -27.69 -13.51 -4.16
C SER A 235 -27.36 -13.55 -5.66
N THR A 236 -28.36 -13.87 -6.47
CA THR A 236 -28.32 -14.06 -7.93
C THR A 236 -27.91 -12.82 -8.75
N GLU A 237 -27.64 -11.68 -8.10
CA GLU A 237 -27.15 -10.47 -8.74
C GLU A 237 -25.66 -10.26 -8.42
N SER A 238 -24.79 -10.70 -9.32
CA SER A 238 -23.36 -10.35 -9.27
C SER A 238 -23.19 -8.86 -9.59
N SER A 239 -23.24 -8.00 -8.57
CA SER A 239 -22.86 -6.59 -8.69
C SER A 239 -21.39 -6.53 -9.09
N GLN A 240 -21.12 -6.38 -10.38
CA GLN A 240 -19.75 -6.21 -10.88
C GLN A 240 -19.22 -4.84 -10.43
N LEU A 241 -18.15 -4.85 -9.65
CA LEU A 241 -17.35 -3.65 -9.38
C LEU A 241 -16.89 -3.08 -10.72
N ARG A 242 -16.97 -1.76 -10.89
CA ARG A 242 -16.48 -1.06 -12.08
C ARG A 242 -15.19 -0.34 -11.73
N GLU A 243 -14.31 -0.18 -12.73
CA GLU A 243 -13.12 0.64 -12.54
C GLU A 243 -13.56 2.07 -12.20
N PRO A 244 -13.04 2.68 -11.12
CA PRO A 244 -13.40 4.05 -10.76
C PRO A 244 -12.99 4.98 -11.90
N SER A 245 -13.84 5.97 -12.20
CA SER A 245 -13.51 6.93 -13.27
C SER A 245 -12.21 7.66 -12.95
N LYS A 246 -11.42 8.01 -13.97
CA LYS A 246 -10.17 8.79 -13.80
C LYS A 246 -10.45 10.05 -12.96
N VAL A 247 -11.58 10.73 -13.19
CA VAL A 247 -12.04 11.89 -12.41
C VAL A 247 -12.19 11.58 -10.92
N LEU A 248 -12.80 10.44 -10.56
CA LEU A 248 -12.95 10.05 -9.16
C LEU A 248 -11.60 9.72 -8.51
N GLN A 249 -10.74 9.00 -9.23
CA GLN A 249 -9.39 8.66 -8.74
C GLN A 249 -8.57 9.93 -8.46
N PHE A 250 -8.51 10.85 -9.43
CA PHE A 250 -7.84 12.13 -9.26
C PHE A 250 -8.51 13.00 -8.20
N GLY A 251 -9.83 12.99 -8.10
CA GLY A 251 -10.57 13.71 -7.06
C GLY A 251 -10.21 13.25 -5.64
N ILE A 252 -10.07 11.94 -5.43
CA ILE A 252 -9.64 11.38 -4.14
C ILE A 252 -8.19 11.78 -3.82
N LEU A 253 -7.27 11.62 -4.77
CA LEU A 253 -5.87 12.01 -4.56
C LEU A 253 -5.74 13.52 -4.32
N ALA A 254 -6.49 14.34 -5.06
CA ALA A 254 -6.53 15.79 -4.88
C ALA A 254 -7.11 16.17 -3.51
N ALA A 255 -8.15 15.47 -3.04
CA ALA A 255 -8.72 15.70 -1.71
C ALA A 255 -7.72 15.36 -0.59
N VAL A 256 -7.02 14.23 -0.70
CA VAL A 256 -5.97 13.84 0.25
C VAL A 256 -4.81 14.85 0.23
N LEU A 257 -4.35 15.26 -0.96
CA LEU A 257 -3.32 16.29 -1.11
C LEU A 257 -3.75 17.63 -0.54
N ALA A 258 -4.98 18.08 -0.82
CA ALA A 258 -5.51 19.34 -0.31
C ALA A 258 -5.59 19.33 1.23
N ALA A 259 -6.13 18.26 1.81
CA ALA A 259 -6.19 18.11 3.26
C ALA A 259 -4.80 18.06 3.88
N GLY A 260 -3.91 17.24 3.33
CA GLY A 260 -2.52 17.12 3.77
C GLY A 260 -1.77 18.45 3.66
N THR A 261 -2.04 19.27 2.66
CA THR A 261 -1.37 20.56 2.42
C THR A 261 -1.95 21.68 3.28
N SER A 262 -3.25 21.66 3.57
CA SER A 262 -3.90 22.72 4.35
C SER A 262 -3.35 22.87 5.76
N GLN A 263 -2.95 21.78 6.42
CA GLN A 263 -2.48 21.79 7.80
C GLN A 263 -1.06 22.37 7.92
N PRO A 264 -0.03 21.90 7.18
CA PRO A 264 1.28 22.54 7.16
C PRO A 264 1.24 24.04 6.85
N ILE A 265 0.44 24.44 5.84
CA ILE A 265 0.30 25.86 5.48
C ILE A 265 -0.35 26.65 6.62
N ALA A 266 -1.40 26.12 7.25
CA ALA A 266 -2.03 26.76 8.40
C ALA A 266 -1.08 26.87 9.61
N SER A 267 -0.15 25.92 9.75
CA SER A 267 0.92 25.94 10.76
C SER A 267 2.11 26.85 10.38
N GLY A 268 2.07 27.51 9.22
CA GLY A 268 3.13 28.39 8.75
C GLY A 268 4.36 27.67 8.18
N GLU A 269 4.25 26.37 7.91
CA GLU A 269 5.33 25.62 7.29
C GLU A 269 5.55 26.06 5.84
N THR A 270 6.82 26.12 5.43
CA THR A 270 7.19 26.40 4.04
C THR A 270 7.24 25.11 3.23
N TRP A 271 7.10 25.23 1.91
CA TRP A 271 7.25 24.07 1.01
C TRP A 271 8.61 23.39 1.17
N LYS A 272 9.67 24.18 1.40
CA LYS A 272 11.00 23.67 1.70
C LYS A 272 11.00 22.79 2.96
N SER A 273 10.34 23.24 4.04
CA SER A 273 10.20 22.47 5.28
C SER A 273 9.54 21.12 5.03
N ILE A 274 8.44 21.09 4.27
CA ILE A 274 7.73 19.85 3.94
C ILE A 274 8.64 18.90 3.16
N LEU A 275 9.39 19.40 2.17
CA LEU A 275 10.32 18.59 1.40
C LEU A 275 11.50 18.07 2.24
N ASP A 276 12.06 18.90 3.12
CA ASP A 276 13.17 18.54 3.99
C ASP A 276 12.78 17.39 4.96
N THR A 277 11.51 17.34 5.38
CA THR A 277 11.01 16.28 6.28
C THR A 277 11.07 14.86 5.69
N LEU A 278 11.15 14.74 4.36
CA LEU A 278 11.31 13.44 3.70
C LEU A 278 12.56 12.70 4.18
N TYR A 279 13.61 13.42 4.60
CA TYR A 279 14.89 12.83 5.01
C TYR A 279 15.22 13.03 6.50
N GLU A 280 14.34 13.67 7.27
CA GLU A 280 14.55 13.87 8.71
C GLU A 280 14.56 12.57 9.49
N HIS A 281 13.70 11.62 9.11
CA HIS A 281 13.50 10.39 9.85
C HIS A 281 13.32 9.21 8.88
N PRO A 282 14.03 8.08 9.07
CA PRO A 282 14.00 6.97 8.12
C PRO A 282 12.61 6.34 7.94
N ALA A 283 11.75 6.38 8.97
CA ALA A 283 10.35 5.93 8.81
C ALA A 283 9.56 6.82 7.83
N VAL A 284 9.77 8.16 7.90
CA VAL A 284 9.16 9.11 6.96
C VAL A 284 9.72 8.88 5.56
N SER A 285 11.04 8.72 5.43
CA SER A 285 11.68 8.43 4.15
C SER A 285 11.15 7.15 3.53
N SER A 286 10.97 6.08 4.31
CA SER A 286 10.44 4.81 3.82
C SER A 286 9.05 4.98 3.20
N VAL A 287 8.12 5.62 3.89
CA VAL A 287 6.74 5.80 3.38
C VAL A 287 6.69 6.87 2.28
N GLY A 288 7.42 7.97 2.43
CA GLY A 288 7.48 9.05 1.44
C GLY A 288 8.04 8.57 0.10
N TRP A 289 9.08 7.74 0.10
CA TRP A 289 9.57 7.10 -1.13
C TRP A 289 8.59 6.08 -1.71
N ASP A 290 7.82 5.37 -0.88
CA ASP A 290 6.73 4.52 -1.38
C ASP A 290 5.66 5.35 -2.11
N VAL A 291 5.33 6.53 -1.59
CA VAL A 291 4.41 7.49 -2.21
C VAL A 291 4.96 8.04 -3.54
N ILE A 292 6.23 8.45 -3.59
CA ILE A 292 6.89 8.90 -4.82
C ILE A 292 6.83 7.78 -5.87
N CYS A 293 7.20 6.56 -5.48
CA CYS A 293 7.13 5.41 -6.37
C CYS A 293 5.70 5.08 -6.81
N CYS A 294 4.69 5.26 -5.95
CA CYS A 294 3.27 5.13 -6.35
C CYS A 294 2.91 6.14 -7.43
N TRP A 295 3.22 7.42 -7.25
CA TRP A 295 2.98 8.47 -8.26
C TRP A 295 3.62 8.12 -9.61
N VAL A 296 4.91 7.74 -9.59
CA VAL A 296 5.65 7.35 -10.81
C VAL A 296 5.02 6.14 -11.48
N SER A 297 4.72 5.09 -10.70
CA SER A 297 4.21 3.82 -11.22
C SER A 297 2.79 3.95 -11.79
N TYR A 298 1.92 4.70 -11.12
CA TYR A 298 0.57 4.96 -11.60
C TYR A 298 0.58 5.85 -12.85
N THR A 299 1.44 6.86 -12.89
CA THR A 299 1.59 7.70 -14.08
C THR A 299 2.08 6.88 -15.26
N ALA A 300 3.12 6.07 -15.07
CA ALA A 300 3.61 5.14 -16.08
C ALA A 300 2.52 4.17 -16.55
N TRP A 301 1.73 3.63 -15.63
CA TRP A 301 0.59 2.76 -15.95
C TRP A 301 -0.46 3.43 -16.82
N PHE A 302 -0.83 4.67 -16.52
CA PHE A 302 -1.79 5.41 -17.35
C PHE A 302 -1.24 5.69 -18.76
N LEU A 303 0.03 6.08 -18.86
CA LEU A 303 0.67 6.36 -20.16
C LEU A 303 0.80 5.11 -21.02
N VAL A 304 1.21 3.98 -20.45
CA VAL A 304 1.30 2.71 -21.17
C VAL A 304 -0.08 2.24 -21.61
N ARG A 305 -1.09 2.30 -20.73
CA ARG A 305 -2.44 1.83 -21.05
C ARG A 305 -3.15 2.69 -22.10
N ASP A 306 -2.95 4.00 -22.10
CA ASP A 306 -3.56 4.88 -23.09
C ASP A 306 -2.86 4.79 -24.47
N SER A 307 -1.68 4.14 -24.55
CA SER A 307 -0.93 3.91 -25.79
C SER A 307 -1.21 2.57 -26.50
N GLU A 308 -1.92 1.65 -25.84
CA GLU A 308 -2.36 0.35 -26.38
C GLU A 308 -3.83 0.37 -26.83
#